data_AF-A0A7S3MJW2-F1
#
_entry.id   AF-A0A7S3MJW2-F1
#
_cell.length_a   1.000
_cell.length_b   1.000
_cell.length_c   1.000
_cell.angle_alpha   90.00
_cell.angle_beta   90.00
_cell.angle_gamma   90.00
#
_symmetry.space_group_name_H-M   'P 1'
#
loop_
_entity.id
_entity.type
_entity.pdbx_description
1 polymer ?
#
loop_
_entity_poly.entity_id
_entity_poly.type
_entity_poly.pdbx_seq_one_letter_code
_entity_poly.pdbx_strand_id
1 'polypeptide(L)'
;ALQDEGGDEAAASQAGAVAEYQGPTVEDLVATITDVALSLMGVDELDGDTPLMDAGLDSLASVEFQNNLQKEFNGVQMPSTLVFDYPSVKTMSDFIHSGLREAAGFK
;
A
#
# COMPACT_ATOMS: atom_id res chain seq x y z
N ALA A 1 3.17 -42.60 -44.88
CA ALA A 1 3.04 -41.38 -44.06
C ALA A 1 3.99 -41.57 -42.88
N LEU A 2 5.20 -41.01 -42.78
CA LEU A 2 5.68 -39.63 -43.01
C LEU A 2 4.91 -38.56 -42.22
N GLN A 3 5.47 -38.24 -41.04
CA GLN A 3 5.66 -36.95 -40.30
C GLN A 3 5.87 -37.37 -38.82
N ASP A 4 7.00 -37.17 -38.13
CA ASP A 4 7.92 -36.01 -37.95
C ASP A 4 7.24 -34.71 -37.52
N GLU A 5 8.01 -33.80 -36.93
CA GLU A 5 7.72 -32.63 -36.06
C GLU A 5 7.65 -33.02 -34.56
N GLY A 6 8.73 -32.97 -33.77
CA GLY A 6 9.54 -31.77 -33.53
C GLY A 6 8.72 -30.82 -32.66
N GLY A 7 9.00 -30.65 -31.37
CA GLY A 7 10.16 -29.93 -30.87
C GLY A 7 9.64 -28.66 -30.17
N ASP A 8 10.34 -28.24 -29.12
CA ASP A 8 10.23 -26.93 -28.48
C ASP A 8 8.91 -26.62 -27.74
N GLU A 9 8.91 -25.98 -26.58
CA GLU A 9 9.98 -25.36 -25.83
C GLU A 9 9.45 -25.03 -24.44
N ALA A 10 10.40 -24.86 -23.53
CA ALA A 10 10.23 -24.21 -22.24
C ALA A 10 9.31 -22.98 -22.28
N ALA A 11 8.28 -22.98 -21.44
CA ALA A 11 7.67 -21.76 -20.91
C ALA A 11 7.01 -22.12 -19.56
N ALA A 12 7.45 -21.64 -18.40
CA ALA A 12 8.48 -20.65 -18.12
C ALA A 12 9.07 -20.97 -16.74
N SER A 13 10.33 -21.34 -16.74
CA SER A 13 11.20 -21.24 -15.57
C SER A 13 11.60 -19.76 -15.42
N GLN A 14 10.78 -18.97 -14.73
CA GLN A 14 11.17 -17.68 -14.14
C GLN A 14 10.40 -17.59 -12.82
N ALA A 15 10.98 -17.32 -11.67
CA ALA A 15 12.19 -16.56 -11.40
C ALA A 15 13.01 -17.24 -10.31
N GLY A 16 14.33 -17.12 -10.40
CA GLY A 16 15.22 -17.43 -9.28
C GLY A 16 14.75 -16.70 -8.03
N ALA A 17 14.97 -17.31 -6.86
CA ALA A 17 14.58 -16.81 -5.54
C ALA A 17 14.61 -15.28 -5.49
N VAL A 18 13.45 -14.67 -5.80
CA VAL A 18 13.26 -13.25 -5.64
C VAL A 18 13.41 -13.05 -4.15
N ALA A 19 14.36 -12.21 -3.73
CA ALA A 19 14.41 -11.84 -2.33
C ALA A 19 12.98 -11.44 -1.93
N GLU A 20 12.42 -12.11 -0.93
CA GLU A 20 11.07 -11.78 -0.49
C GLU A 20 11.15 -10.45 0.23
N TYR A 21 10.25 -9.52 -0.10
CA TYR A 21 10.12 -8.28 0.64
C TYR A 21 9.75 -8.60 2.09
N GLN A 22 10.59 -8.20 3.04
CA GLN A 22 10.44 -8.49 4.47
C GLN A 22 9.77 -7.35 5.26
N GLY A 23 9.20 -6.35 4.57
CA GLY A 23 8.50 -5.25 5.23
C GLY A 23 7.05 -5.59 5.58
N PRO A 24 6.27 -4.62 6.09
CA PRO A 24 4.88 -4.84 6.48
C PRO A 24 4.03 -5.30 5.30
N THR A 25 3.10 -6.20 5.56
CA THR A 25 2.09 -6.59 4.57
C THR A 25 1.08 -5.46 4.36
N VAL A 26 0.30 -5.53 3.27
CA VAL A 26 -0.79 -4.57 3.05
C VAL A 26 -1.82 -4.63 4.19
N GLU A 27 -2.08 -5.80 4.76
CA GLU A 27 -3.00 -5.95 5.90
C GLU A 27 -2.47 -5.28 7.17
N ASP A 28 -1.15 -5.38 7.44
CA ASP A 28 -0.51 -4.64 8.53
C ASP A 28 -0.64 -3.13 8.34
N LEU A 29 -0.45 -2.66 7.10
CA LEU A 29 -0.57 -1.24 6.75
C LEU A 29 -2.02 -0.75 6.91
N VAL A 30 -3.00 -1.53 6.43
CA VAL A 30 -4.42 -1.23 6.61
C VAL A 30 -4.74 -1.10 8.10
N ALA A 31 -4.29 -2.04 8.94
CA ALA A 31 -4.53 -2.00 10.37
C ALA A 31 -3.93 -0.74 11.02
N THR A 32 -2.67 -0.43 10.73
CA THR A 32 -1.98 0.76 11.28
C THR A 32 -2.63 2.07 10.81
N ILE A 33 -2.91 2.20 9.51
CA ILE A 33 -3.51 3.42 8.95
C ILE A 33 -4.93 3.62 9.50
N THR A 34 -5.69 2.53 9.66
CA THR A 34 -7.01 2.58 10.29
C THR A 34 -6.91 3.07 11.74
N ASP A 35 -6.00 2.51 12.55
CA ASP A 35 -5.81 2.93 13.95
C ASP A 35 -5.48 4.42 14.08
N VAL A 36 -4.59 4.93 13.22
CA VAL A 36 -4.25 6.36 13.19
C VAL A 36 -5.46 7.21 12.80
N ALA A 37 -6.25 6.78 11.81
CA ALA A 37 -7.45 7.50 11.38
C ALA A 37 -8.52 7.53 12.49
N LEU A 38 -8.84 6.38 13.08
CA LEU A 38 -9.80 6.24 14.18
C LEU A 38 -9.40 7.12 15.38
N SER A 39 -8.12 7.10 15.75
CA SER A 39 -7.58 7.90 16.85
C SER A 39 -7.73 9.41 16.63
N LEU A 40 -7.56 9.89 15.39
CA LEU A 40 -7.68 11.32 15.06
C LEU A 40 -9.14 11.78 14.94
N MET A 41 -10.01 10.93 14.39
CA MET A 41 -11.43 11.25 14.23
C MET A 41 -12.25 11.02 15.50
N GLY A 42 -11.73 10.22 16.44
CA GLY A 42 -12.46 9.86 17.67
C GLY A 42 -13.66 8.96 17.38
N VAL A 43 -13.54 8.05 16.42
CA VAL A 43 -14.57 7.09 16.03
C VAL A 43 -14.06 5.65 16.25
N ASP A 44 -14.99 4.71 16.43
CA ASP A 44 -14.64 3.32 16.77
C ASP A 44 -14.57 2.39 15.55
N GLU A 45 -15.14 2.81 14.42
CA GLU A 45 -15.21 1.99 13.20
C GLU A 45 -15.03 2.87 11.96
N LEU A 46 -14.35 2.30 10.96
CA LEU A 46 -14.12 2.91 9.66
C LEU A 46 -14.14 1.84 8.58
N ASP A 47 -14.87 2.11 7.50
CA ASP A 47 -14.86 1.28 6.30
C ASP A 47 -13.64 1.59 5.43
N GLY A 48 -12.82 0.58 5.13
CA GLY A 48 -11.53 0.76 4.47
C GLY A 48 -11.60 1.18 3.01
N ASP A 49 -12.77 1.05 2.36
CA ASP A 49 -13.03 1.51 1.00
C ASP A 49 -13.68 2.92 0.97
N THR A 50 -14.20 3.41 2.11
CA THR A 50 -14.81 4.74 2.22
C THR A 50 -13.75 5.85 2.22
N PRO A 51 -13.94 6.95 1.47
CA PRO A 51 -13.09 8.12 1.55
C PRO A 51 -13.00 8.66 2.98
N LEU A 52 -11.78 8.93 3.47
CA LEU A 52 -11.55 9.40 4.83
C LEU A 52 -12.32 10.70 5.13
N MET A 53 -12.44 11.60 4.14
CA MET A 53 -13.20 12.84 4.27
C MET A 53 -14.70 12.59 4.47
N ASP A 54 -15.26 11.60 3.77
CA ASP A 54 -16.66 11.20 3.92
C ASP A 54 -16.89 10.48 5.26
N ALA A 55 -15.87 9.80 5.77
CA ALA A 55 -15.86 9.18 7.10
C ALA A 55 -15.72 10.18 8.25
N GLY A 56 -15.43 11.46 7.96
CA GLY A 56 -15.35 12.54 8.95
C GLY A 56 -13.94 13.10 9.20
N LEU A 57 -12.93 12.69 8.43
CA LEU A 57 -11.60 13.28 8.51
C LEU A 57 -11.62 14.70 7.93
N ASP A 58 -11.51 15.70 8.80
CA ASP A 58 -11.49 17.10 8.39
C ASP A 58 -10.10 17.54 7.86
N SER A 59 -10.02 18.78 7.36
CA SER A 59 -8.79 19.33 6.79
C SER A 59 -7.63 19.48 7.78
N LEU A 60 -7.90 19.75 9.06
CA LEU A 60 -6.86 19.89 10.08
C LEU A 60 -6.35 18.51 10.47
N ALA A 61 -7.26 17.58 10.74
CA ALA A 61 -6.96 16.20 11.03
C ALA A 61 -6.24 15.50 9.86
N SER A 62 -6.53 15.88 8.61
CA SER A 62 -5.83 15.38 7.43
C SER A 62 -4.33 15.69 7.45
N VAL A 63 -3.93 16.87 7.91
CA VAL A 63 -2.51 17.25 8.02
C VAL A 63 -1.83 16.47 9.14
N GLU A 64 -2.49 16.32 10.29
CA GLU A 64 -1.98 15.52 11.40
C GLU A 64 -1.85 14.05 11.04
N PHE A 65 -2.85 13.51 10.34
CA PHE A 65 -2.86 12.16 9.79
C PHE A 65 -1.65 11.91 8.89
N GLN A 66 -1.44 12.75 7.86
CA GLN A 66 -0.27 12.66 6.99
C GLN A 66 1.05 12.73 7.77
N ASN A 67 1.14 13.64 8.75
CA ASN A 67 2.33 13.77 9.59
C ASN A 67 2.61 12.50 10.42
N ASN A 68 1.57 11.82 10.91
CA ASN A 68 1.72 10.55 11.62
C ASN A 68 2.16 9.44 10.67
N LEU A 69 1.53 9.30 9.50
CA LEU A 69 1.93 8.29 8.51
C LEU A 69 3.38 8.49 8.04
N GLN A 70 3.82 9.72 7.82
CA GLN A 70 5.18 10.01 7.40
C GLN A 70 6.22 9.64 8.46
N LYS A 71 5.86 9.73 9.75
CA LYS A 71 6.70 9.31 10.88
C LYS A 71 6.75 7.79 10.99
N GLU A 72 5.61 7.12 10.86
CA GLU A 72 5.49 5.65 10.93
C GLU A 72 6.22 4.96 9.76
N PHE A 73 6.03 5.44 8.53
CA PHE A 73 6.53 4.79 7.33
C PHE A 73 7.71 5.55 6.72
N ASN A 74 8.85 5.47 7.39
CA ASN A 74 10.08 6.07 6.89
C ASN A 74 10.52 5.38 5.58
N GLY A 75 10.97 6.17 4.61
CA GLY A 75 11.41 5.68 3.30
C GLY A 75 10.37 5.87 2.18
N VAL A 76 9.11 6.16 2.52
CA VAL A 76 8.09 6.58 1.54
C VAL A 76 8.06 8.10 1.44
N GLN A 77 8.13 8.63 0.22
CA GLN A 77 7.87 10.04 -0.04
C GLN A 77 6.37 10.27 -0.16
N MET A 78 5.75 10.79 0.90
CA MET A 78 4.31 11.08 0.89
C MET A 78 4.06 12.48 0.33
N PRO A 79 3.20 12.62 -0.70
CA PRO A 79 2.79 13.93 -1.17
C PRO A 79 1.88 14.62 -0.15
N SER A 80 1.88 15.96 -0.10
CA SER A 80 0.95 16.72 0.74
C SER A 80 -0.52 16.56 0.31
N THR A 81 -0.74 16.06 -0.90
CA THR A 81 -2.04 15.72 -1.47
C THR A 81 -2.47 14.27 -1.21
N LEU A 82 -1.74 13.50 -0.39
CA LEU A 82 -1.97 12.07 -0.17
C LEU A 82 -3.43 11.70 0.07
N VAL A 83 -4.12 12.43 0.95
CA VAL A 83 -5.53 12.15 1.31
C VAL A 83 -6.49 12.43 0.15
N PHE A 84 -6.10 13.24 -0.82
CA PHE A 84 -6.88 13.50 -2.04
C PHE A 84 -6.56 12.49 -3.15
N ASP A 85 -5.29 12.10 -3.27
CA ASP A 85 -4.82 11.17 -4.30
C ASP A 85 -5.19 9.70 -3.96
N TYR A 86 -5.18 9.37 -2.68
CA TYR A 86 -5.47 8.04 -2.12
C TYR A 86 -6.49 8.19 -0.99
N PRO A 87 -7.78 8.40 -1.32
CA PRO A 87 -8.75 8.88 -0.34
C PRO A 87 -9.19 7.83 0.68
N SER A 88 -8.94 6.54 0.44
CA SER A 88 -9.33 5.45 1.34
C SER A 88 -8.12 4.74 1.93
N VAL A 89 -8.29 4.13 3.11
CA VAL A 89 -7.23 3.35 3.79
C VAL A 89 -6.62 2.33 2.86
N LYS A 90 -7.44 1.64 2.07
CA LYS A 90 -6.99 0.62 1.11
C LYS A 90 -6.06 1.19 0.05
N THR A 91 -6.50 2.24 -0.66
CA THR A 91 -5.69 2.87 -1.71
C THR A 91 -4.39 3.47 -1.15
N MET A 92 -4.42 3.97 0.07
CA MET A 92 -3.26 4.53 0.75
C MET A 92 -2.28 3.45 1.23
N SER A 93 -2.79 2.30 1.69
CA SER A 93 -2.00 1.13 2.07
C SER A 93 -1.23 0.59 0.87
N ASP A 94 -1.88 0.49 -0.29
CA ASP A 94 -1.24 0.06 -1.53
C ASP A 94 -0.11 1.01 -1.96
N PHE A 95 -0.35 2.32 -1.89
CA PHE A 95 0.66 3.34 -2.19
C PHE A 95 1.88 3.22 -1.26
N ILE A 96 1.64 3.13 0.05
CA ILE A 96 2.71 3.02 1.05
C ILE A 96 3.48 1.72 0.89
N HIS A 97 2.80 0.60 0.67
CA HIS A 97 3.41 -0.69 0.41
C HIS A 97 4.35 -0.64 -0.81
N SER A 98 3.88 -0.06 -1.92
CA SER A 98 4.70 0.13 -3.12
C SER A 98 5.93 0.99 -2.82
N GLY A 99 5.77 2.11 -2.13
CA GLY A 99 6.87 2.99 -1.76
C GLY A 99 7.91 2.32 -0.86
N LEU A 100 7.49 1.51 0.12
CA LEU A 100 8.40 0.77 0.99
C LEU A 100 9.14 -0.35 0.24
N ARG A 101 8.47 -1.02 -0.70
CA ARG A 101 9.12 -2.00 -1.59
C ARG A 101 10.21 -1.33 -2.42
N GLU A 102 9.89 -0.19 -3.04
CA GLU A 102 10.85 0.59 -3.83
C GLU A 102 12.06 1.05 -2.99
N ALA A 103 11.81 1.55 -1.77
CA ALA A 103 12.86 1.96 -0.84
C ALA A 103 13.78 0.79 -0.43
N ALA A 104 13.23 -0.43 -0.37
CA ALA A 104 13.97 -1.66 -0.09
C ALA A 104 14.63 -2.28 -1.35
N GLY A 105 14.54 -1.64 -2.52
CA GLY A 105 15.15 -2.11 -3.76
C GLY A 105 14.30 -3.12 -4.55
N PHE A 106 13.03 -3.28 -4.19
CA PHE A 106 12.06 -4.09 -4.92
C PHE A 106 11.25 -3.23 -5.88
N LYS A 107 10.98 -3.74 -7.09
CA LYS A 107 10.02 -3.13 -8.03
C LYS A 107 8.80 -4.04 -8.13
#